data_AF-A0A9N9PML7-F1
#
_entry.id   AF-A0A9N9PML7-F1
#
_cell.length_a   1.000
_cell.length_b   1.000
_cell.length_c   1.000
_cell.angle_alpha   90.00
_cell.angle_beta   90.00
_cell.angle_gamma   90.00
#
_symmetry.space_group_name_H-M   'P 1'
#
loop_
_entity.id
_entity.type
_entity.pdbx_description
1 polymer ?
#
loop_
_entity_poly.entity_id
_entity_poly.type
_entity_poly.pdbx_seq_one_letter_code
_entity_poly.pdbx_strand_id
1 'polypeptide(L)'
;MSELCFDNENPQDIVSQGVWNFFNKGASVKGHCSGQCKKCGAFWACAKPVDLEEHLALDCPNQNKDIIDFYTQIISNRQGHGQTVSQKLIPSIEQSKRKHKLAGDQASLSEFLESTKLTSQCENNINSALIKAFV
;
A
#
# COMPACT_ATOMS: atom_id res chain seq x y z
N MET A 1 -18.56 32.00 2.42
CA MET A 1 -17.12 31.80 2.15
C MET A 1 -16.85 30.32 2.30
N SER A 2 -16.96 29.58 1.20
CA SER A 2 -16.74 28.14 1.13
C SER A 2 -15.36 27.90 0.54
N GLU A 3 -14.40 27.55 1.38
CA GLU A 3 -13.08 27.09 0.94
C GLU A 3 -13.22 25.69 0.32
N LEU A 4 -13.25 25.64 -1.00
CA LEU A 4 -13.32 24.41 -1.78
C LEU A 4 -11.95 23.73 -1.73
N CYS A 5 -11.91 22.46 -1.32
CA CYS A 5 -10.70 21.65 -1.39
C CYS A 5 -10.33 21.38 -2.88
N PHE A 6 -9.64 22.34 -3.51
CA PHE A 6 -9.11 22.35 -4.90
C PHE A 6 -10.16 22.41 -6.02
N ASP A 7 -10.38 23.62 -6.57
CA ASP A 7 -10.86 23.81 -7.94
C ASP A 7 -9.64 23.92 -8.88
N ASN A 8 -9.36 22.87 -9.64
CA ASN A 8 -8.58 23.01 -10.88
C ASN A 8 -8.91 21.84 -11.81
N GLU A 9 -9.81 22.08 -12.77
CA GLU A 9 -10.05 21.15 -13.88
C GLU A 9 -8.86 21.21 -14.85
N ASN A 10 -7.84 20.39 -14.59
CA ASN A 10 -6.79 20.06 -15.55
C ASN A 10 -7.03 18.62 -16.08
N PRO A 11 -7.15 18.41 -17.40
CA PRO A 11 -7.38 17.08 -17.98
C PRO A 11 -6.30 16.02 -17.73
N GLN A 12 -5.17 16.39 -17.12
CA GLN A 12 -4.08 15.48 -16.71
C GLN A 12 -4.23 14.96 -15.26
N ASP A 13 -5.23 15.42 -14.48
CA ASP A 13 -5.44 15.01 -13.08
C ASP A 13 -6.30 13.74 -12.89
N ILE A 14 -6.68 13.08 -13.97
CA ILE A 14 -7.48 11.84 -13.92
C ILE A 14 -6.70 10.70 -13.25
N VAL A 15 -5.36 10.75 -13.27
CA VAL A 15 -4.47 9.78 -12.60
C VAL A 15 -4.14 10.20 -11.15
N SER A 16 -4.36 11.46 -10.76
CA SER A 16 -3.97 12.00 -9.45
C SER A 16 -5.09 12.00 -8.39
N GLN A 17 -6.35 11.73 -8.77
CA GLN A 17 -7.48 11.70 -7.83
C GLN A 17 -7.46 10.51 -6.84
N GLY A 18 -6.62 9.49 -7.06
CA GLY A 18 -6.37 8.41 -6.11
C GLY A 18 -7.64 7.78 -5.53
N VAL A 19 -7.64 7.51 -4.22
CA VAL A 19 -8.79 6.94 -3.49
C VAL A 19 -10.04 7.82 -3.55
N TRP A 20 -9.89 9.14 -3.73
CA TRP A 20 -11.02 10.08 -3.71
C TRP A 20 -11.99 9.92 -4.89
N ASN A 21 -11.59 9.23 -5.96
CA ASN A 21 -12.49 8.86 -7.05
C ASN A 21 -13.73 8.10 -6.59
N PHE A 22 -13.61 7.33 -5.50
CA PHE A 22 -14.69 6.50 -4.95
C PHE A 22 -15.53 7.20 -3.88
N PHE A 23 -15.20 8.45 -3.55
CA PHE A 23 -15.83 9.20 -2.47
C PHE A 23 -16.33 10.57 -2.94
N ASN A 24 -17.42 11.04 -2.36
CA ASN A 24 -17.85 12.42 -2.46
C ASN A 24 -17.06 13.21 -1.41
N LYS A 25 -16.22 14.14 -1.88
CA LYS A 25 -15.42 15.00 -1.02
C LYS A 25 -16.30 16.14 -0.51
N GLY A 26 -16.41 16.27 0.79
CA GLY A 26 -17.18 17.32 1.45
C GLY A 26 -16.35 18.56 1.76
N ALA A 27 -16.91 19.43 2.60
CA ALA A 27 -16.27 20.67 3.01
C ALA A 27 -14.94 20.42 3.73
N SER A 28 -13.99 21.36 3.55
CA SER A 28 -12.76 21.43 4.34
C SER A 28 -13.00 22.17 5.63
N VAL A 29 -12.57 21.60 6.75
CA VAL A 29 -12.47 22.31 8.03
C VAL A 29 -11.04 22.18 8.52
N LYS A 30 -10.34 23.31 8.67
CA LYS A 30 -8.94 23.36 9.12
C LYS A 30 -7.98 22.50 8.27
N GLY A 31 -8.23 22.41 6.96
CA GLY A 31 -7.41 21.61 6.03
C GLY A 31 -7.75 20.11 6.02
N HIS A 32 -8.75 19.67 6.78
CA HIS A 32 -9.28 18.31 6.70
C HIS A 32 -10.57 18.32 5.89
N CYS A 33 -10.63 17.53 4.81
CA CYS A 33 -11.85 17.38 4.04
C CYS A 33 -12.68 16.23 4.65
N SER A 34 -14.00 16.43 4.72
CA SER A 34 -14.95 15.34 4.98
C SER A 34 -15.09 14.46 3.74
N GLY A 35 -15.57 13.23 3.92
CA GLY A 35 -15.73 12.28 2.82
C GLY A 35 -16.94 11.39 3.02
N GLN A 36 -17.60 11.02 1.92
CA GLN A 36 -18.69 10.04 1.92
C GLN A 36 -18.48 9.00 0.82
N CYS A 37 -18.63 7.71 1.14
CA CYS A 37 -18.51 6.65 0.16
C CYS A 37 -19.66 6.70 -0.85
N LYS A 38 -19.36 6.70 -2.15
CA LYS A 38 -20.37 6.75 -3.21
C LYS A 38 -21.25 5.48 -3.29
N LYS A 39 -20.77 4.35 -2.75
CA LYS A 39 -21.45 3.05 -2.87
C LYS A 39 -22.31 2.69 -1.65
N CYS A 40 -21.76 2.82 -0.44
CA CYS A 40 -22.46 2.45 0.78
C CYS A 40 -22.96 3.65 1.58
N GLY A 41 -22.55 4.88 1.24
CA GLY A 41 -22.96 6.09 1.96
C GLY A 41 -22.26 6.32 3.30
N ALA A 42 -21.30 5.46 3.70
CA ALA A 42 -20.49 5.66 4.90
C ALA A 42 -19.83 7.03 4.89
N PHE A 43 -19.76 7.69 6.05
CA PHE A 43 -19.36 9.08 6.18
C PHE A 43 -18.21 9.24 7.18
N TRP A 44 -17.25 10.09 6.80
CA TRP A 44 -16.12 10.51 7.62
C TRP A 44 -16.12 12.02 7.76
N ALA A 45 -16.19 12.51 9.00
CA ALA A 45 -16.08 13.94 9.29
C ALA A 45 -14.69 14.50 8.91
N CYS A 46 -13.64 13.69 9.13
CA CYS A 46 -12.27 13.98 8.71
C CYS A 46 -11.73 12.74 7.98
N ALA A 47 -11.80 12.72 6.65
CA ALA A 47 -11.39 11.58 5.86
C ALA A 47 -9.87 11.58 5.61
N LYS A 48 -9.20 10.50 6.04
CA LYS A 48 -7.80 10.24 5.72
C LYS A 48 -7.72 9.23 4.58
N PRO A 49 -6.81 9.40 3.60
CA PRO A 49 -6.69 8.46 2.49
C PRO A 49 -6.53 7.00 2.91
N VAL A 50 -5.77 6.71 3.98
CA VAL A 50 -5.56 5.35 4.48
C VAL A 50 -6.89 4.70 4.92
N ASP A 51 -7.68 5.40 5.72
CA ASP A 51 -8.99 4.93 6.20
C ASP A 51 -9.97 4.72 5.03
N LEU A 52 -9.89 5.57 3.99
CA LEU A 52 -10.71 5.43 2.79
C LEU A 52 -10.34 4.19 1.97
N GLU A 53 -9.05 3.88 1.86
CA GLU A 53 -8.59 2.71 1.12
C GLU A 53 -8.94 1.41 1.85
N GLU A 54 -8.79 1.38 3.18
CA GLU A 54 -9.20 0.26 4.02
C GLU A 54 -10.70 -0.02 3.86
N HIS A 55 -11.51 1.05 3.87
CA HIS A 55 -12.94 0.92 3.61
C HIS A 55 -13.23 0.29 2.23
N LEU A 56 -12.51 0.68 1.18
CA LEU A 56 -12.69 0.09 -0.16
C LEU A 56 -12.30 -1.38 -0.23
N ALA A 57 -11.31 -1.79 0.55
CA ALA A 57 -10.79 -3.16 0.55
C ALA A 57 -11.62 -4.11 1.43
N LEU A 58 -12.07 -3.66 2.61
CA LEU A 58 -12.57 -4.56 3.65
C LEU A 58 -14.03 -4.29 4.06
N ASP A 59 -14.41 -3.02 4.18
CA ASP A 59 -15.64 -2.66 4.91
C ASP A 59 -16.84 -2.32 4.02
N CYS A 60 -16.62 -2.07 2.73
CA CYS A 60 -17.68 -1.57 1.87
C CYS A 60 -18.53 -2.72 1.29
N PRO A 61 -19.81 -2.88 1.68
CA PRO A 61 -20.62 -4.05 1.33
C PRO A 61 -20.97 -4.15 -0.17
N ASN A 62 -20.96 -3.02 -0.88
CA ASN A 62 -21.44 -2.91 -2.26
C ASN A 62 -20.32 -2.56 -3.26
N GLN A 63 -19.06 -2.89 -2.94
CA GLN A 63 -17.93 -2.61 -3.84
C GLN A 63 -17.75 -3.66 -4.92
N ASN A 64 -17.11 -3.23 -6.02
CA ASN A 64 -16.66 -4.14 -7.06
C ASN A 64 -15.43 -4.92 -6.56
N LYS A 65 -15.42 -6.23 -6.84
CA LYS A 65 -14.31 -7.14 -6.55
C LYS A 65 -12.98 -6.62 -7.11
N ASP A 66 -12.96 -6.02 -8.30
CA ASP A 66 -11.73 -5.49 -8.89
C ASP A 66 -11.10 -4.37 -8.04
N ILE A 67 -11.95 -3.53 -7.43
CA ILE A 67 -11.52 -2.43 -6.57
C ILE A 67 -11.05 -2.99 -5.22
N ILE A 68 -11.77 -3.97 -4.68
CA ILE A 68 -11.41 -4.68 -3.45
C ILE A 68 -10.02 -5.32 -3.61
N ASP A 69 -9.80 -6.10 -4.66
CA ASP A 69 -8.54 -6.81 -4.91
C ASP A 69 -7.38 -5.81 -5.09
N PHE A 70 -7.61 -4.72 -5.83
CA PHE A 70 -6.62 -3.66 -6.02
C PHE A 70 -6.18 -2.99 -4.71
N TYR A 71 -7.13 -2.52 -3.89
CA TYR A 71 -6.78 -1.84 -2.64
C TYR A 71 -6.26 -2.81 -1.57
N THR A 72 -6.72 -4.06 -1.57
CA THR A 72 -6.14 -5.13 -0.73
C THR A 72 -4.66 -5.35 -1.05
N GLN A 73 -4.30 -5.37 -2.33
CA GLN A 73 -2.90 -5.50 -2.75
C GLN A 73 -2.07 -4.27 -2.33
N ILE A 74 -2.61 -3.06 -2.50
CA ILE A 74 -1.95 -1.83 -2.05
C ILE A 74 -1.67 -1.86 -0.54
N ILE A 75 -2.67 -2.22 0.27
CA ILE A 75 -2.53 -2.29 1.73
C ILE A 75 -1.50 -3.35 2.12
N SER A 76 -1.55 -4.53 1.51
CA SER A 76 -0.58 -5.61 1.75
C SER A 76 0.85 -5.19 1.42
N ASN A 77 1.05 -4.52 0.29
CA ASN A 77 2.38 -4.04 -0.13
C ASN A 77 2.94 -2.94 0.78
N ARG A 78 2.08 -2.12 1.40
CA ARG A 78 2.49 -1.09 2.36
C ARG A 78 2.96 -1.67 3.70
N GLN A 79 2.30 -2.73 4.16
CA GLN A 79 2.73 -3.48 5.35
C GLN A 79 3.96 -4.35 5.05
N GLY A 80 4.16 -4.71 3.78
CA GLY A 80 5.22 -5.57 3.27
C GLY A 80 6.57 -4.91 2.94
N HIS A 81 6.94 -3.74 3.50
CA HIS A 81 8.34 -3.23 3.42
C HIS A 81 9.33 -4.08 4.26
N GLY A 82 9.08 -5.38 4.33
CA GLY A 82 10.00 -6.44 4.75
C GLY A 82 9.81 -7.73 3.93
N GLN A 83 9.07 -7.74 2.81
CA GLN A 83 8.95 -8.93 1.96
C GLN A 83 9.01 -8.56 0.47
N THR A 84 10.16 -8.87 -0.11
CA THR A 84 10.46 -8.81 -1.53
C THR A 84 9.53 -9.73 -2.32
N VAL A 85 8.66 -9.15 -3.15
CA VAL A 85 8.20 -9.82 -4.37
C VAL A 85 8.75 -9.03 -5.55
N SER A 86 9.79 -9.61 -6.13
CA SER A 86 10.36 -9.23 -7.41
C SER A 86 9.28 -9.35 -8.49
N GLN A 87 8.73 -8.23 -8.94
CA GLN A 87 8.27 -8.14 -10.32
C GLN A 87 8.65 -6.78 -10.94
N LYS A 88 9.57 -6.94 -11.88
CA LYS A 88 10.18 -5.98 -12.79
C LYS A 88 9.12 -5.22 -13.61
N LEU A 89 9.08 -3.90 -13.45
CA LEU A 89 8.93 -2.82 -14.46
C LEU A 89 8.13 -1.65 -13.88
N ILE A 90 8.82 -0.54 -13.57
CA ILE A 90 8.52 0.86 -13.93
C ILE A 90 9.76 1.69 -13.55
N PRO A 91 10.28 2.61 -14.40
CA PRO A 91 11.46 3.39 -14.07
C PRO A 91 11.14 4.40 -12.97
N SER A 92 11.76 4.24 -11.80
CA SER A 92 11.70 5.24 -10.74
C SER A 92 12.49 6.47 -11.16
N ILE A 93 11.77 7.52 -11.56
CA ILE A 93 12.31 8.88 -11.68
C ILE A 93 12.86 9.30 -10.32
N GLU A 94 14.06 9.86 -10.35
CA GLU A 94 14.86 10.26 -9.21
C GLU A 94 14.11 11.18 -8.23
N GLN A 95 14.12 10.83 -6.94
CA GLN A 95 13.73 11.73 -5.87
C GLN A 95 14.96 12.24 -5.12
N SER A 96 15.30 13.48 -5.47
CA SER A 96 15.96 14.53 -4.70
C SER A 96 16.36 14.20 -3.26
N LYS A 97 17.67 14.23 -3.01
CA LYS A 97 18.33 14.09 -1.71
C LYS A 97 17.99 15.28 -0.80
N ARG A 98 17.07 15.11 0.16
CA ARG A 98 17.02 15.97 1.35
C ARG A 98 18.01 15.45 2.39
N LYS A 99 19.05 16.25 2.68
CA LYS A 99 20.05 16.04 3.74
C LYS A 99 19.36 15.88 5.09
N HIS A 100 19.46 14.70 5.71
CA HIS A 100 19.31 14.52 7.15
C HIS A 100 20.69 14.22 7.76
N LYS A 101 21.01 14.91 8.86
CA LYS A 101 22.25 14.73 9.61
C LYS A 101 22.25 13.34 10.26
N LEU A 102 23.21 12.50 9.87
CA LEU A 102 23.50 11.23 10.54
C LEU A 102 24.27 11.52 11.84
N ALA A 103 23.67 11.16 12.97
CA ALA A 103 24.36 11.00 14.24
C ALA A 103 23.80 9.75 14.92
N GLY A 104 24.68 8.78 15.17
CA GLY A 104 24.46 7.68 16.11
C GLY A 104 24.12 6.32 15.50
N ASP A 105 25.16 5.51 15.25
CA ASP A 105 25.23 4.06 15.44
C ASP A 105 23.95 3.22 15.24
N GLN A 106 23.49 3.07 14.00
CA GLN A 106 22.69 1.89 13.64
C GLN A 106 23.61 0.80 13.10
N ALA A 107 23.68 -0.32 13.82
CA ALA A 107 24.25 -1.56 13.31
C ALA A 107 23.55 -1.95 12.00
N SER A 108 24.35 -2.31 11.00
CA SER A 108 23.85 -2.77 9.69
C SER A 108 23.02 -4.05 9.87
N LEU A 109 21.74 -4.00 9.48
CA LEU A 109 20.81 -5.15 9.49
C LEU A 109 21.21 -6.28 8.51
N SER A 110 22.38 -6.20 7.88
CA SER A 110 22.90 -7.24 6.99
C SER A 110 23.24 -8.56 7.70
N GLU A 111 23.36 -8.57 9.03
CA GLU A 111 23.76 -9.76 9.80
C GLU A 111 22.59 -10.65 10.22
N PHE A 112 21.34 -10.16 10.17
CA PHE A 112 20.16 -10.94 10.57
C PHE A 112 19.42 -11.62 9.39
N LEU A 113 19.85 -11.40 8.15
CA LEU A 113 19.32 -12.12 6.99
C LEU A 113 20.05 -13.47 6.87
N GLU A 114 19.71 -14.41 7.74
CA GLU A 114 20.00 -15.81 7.50
C GLU A 114 19.30 -16.19 6.19
N SER A 115 20.09 -16.36 5.12
CA SER A 115 19.61 -16.51 3.76
C SER A 115 18.63 -17.68 3.66
N THR A 116 17.39 -17.41 3.24
CA THR A 116 16.40 -18.41 2.79
C THR A 116 16.78 -19.08 1.46
N LYS A 117 18.07 -19.05 1.08
CA LYS A 117 18.59 -19.89 0.00
C LYS A 117 18.78 -21.29 0.57
N LEU A 118 17.84 -22.17 0.24
CA LEU A 118 18.03 -23.61 0.39
C LEU A 118 19.35 -23.99 -0.26
N THR A 119 20.30 -24.45 0.55
CA THR A 119 21.53 -25.04 0.02
C THR A 119 21.17 -26.38 -0.61
N SER A 120 21.92 -26.80 -1.63
CA SER A 120 21.75 -28.13 -2.24
C SER A 120 21.79 -29.26 -1.21
N GLN A 121 22.50 -29.06 -0.09
CA GLN A 121 22.52 -29.96 1.04
C GLN A 121 21.16 -30.09 1.74
N CYS A 122 20.42 -28.99 1.92
CA CYS A 122 19.10 -29.00 2.53
C CYS A 122 18.07 -29.69 1.62
N GLU A 123 18.13 -29.44 0.31
CA GLU A 123 17.26 -30.08 -0.68
C GLU A 123 17.44 -31.61 -0.69
N ASN A 124 18.69 -32.08 -0.65
CA ASN A 124 18.99 -33.51 -0.60
C ASN A 124 18.47 -34.18 0.69
N ASN A 125 18.53 -33.47 1.82
CA ASN A 125 18.01 -33.98 3.09
C ASN A 125 16.48 -34.10 3.06
N ILE A 126 15.79 -33.11 2.47
CA ILE A 126 14.33 -33.15 2.29
C ILE A 126 13.94 -34.34 1.40
N ASN A 127 14.61 -34.49 0.26
CA ASN A 127 14.33 -35.59 -0.66
C ASN A 127 14.62 -36.96 -0.02
N SER A 128 15.70 -37.10 0.75
CA SER A 128 15.99 -38.34 1.48
C SER A 128 14.94 -38.65 2.55
N ALA A 129 14.45 -37.65 3.27
CA ALA A 129 13.40 -37.82 4.26
C ALA A 129 12.08 -38.27 3.63
N LEU A 130 11.70 -37.69 2.49
CA LEU A 130 10.51 -38.10 1.74
C LEU A 130 10.64 -39.54 1.25
N ILE A 131 11.78 -39.93 0.68
CA ILE A 131 11.97 -41.32 0.23
C ILE A 131 11.86 -42.29 1.41
N LYS A 132 12.51 -42.02 2.54
CA LYS A 132 12.45 -42.88 3.73
C LYS A 132 11.07 -42.97 4.39
N ALA A 133 10.24 -41.95 4.21
CA ALA A 133 8.89 -41.92 4.79
C ALA A 133 7.88 -42.73 3.96
N PHE A 134 8.13 -42.87 2.66
CA PHE A 134 7.17 -43.42 1.70
C PHE A 134 7.67 -44.66 0.94
N VAL A 135 8.92 -45.09 1.17
CA VAL A 135 9.51 -46.35 0.71
C VAL A 135 9.93 -47.15 1.93
#